data_AF-A0A3S5J020-F1
#
_entry.id   AF-A0A3S5J020-F1
#
_cell.length_a   1.000
_cell.length_b   1.000
_cell.length_c   1.000
_cell.angle_alpha   90.00
_cell.angle_beta   90.00
_cell.angle_gamma   90.00
#
_symmetry.space_group_name_H-M   'P 1'
#
loop_
_entity.id
_entity.type
_entity.pdbx_description
1 polymer ?
#
loop_
_entity_poly.entity_id
_entity_poly.type
_entity_poly.pdbx_seq_one_letter_code
_entity_poly.pdbx_strand_id
1 'polypeptide(L)'
;LYGNFGQANYGAAKLGVVGFMNTLKLEGQKDNIHINALAPVAWTRMTENLMPAEMEDMLTPERVTPAVVFMCSEGAPTGKIICAGAGAYTSAAIVETKGMYLGENPSAEDVAENWEAISKIDDAAKALFQGGEQTGRMFELIQEASK
;
A
#
# COMPACT_ATOMS: atom_id res chain seq x y z
N LEU A 1 5.29 -4.19 5.84
CA LEU A 1 4.68 -4.02 4.50
C LEU A 1 5.44 -4.82 3.44
N TYR A 2 6.77 -4.81 3.47
CA TYR A 2 7.61 -5.31 2.37
C TYR A 2 8.22 -6.69 2.61
N GLY A 3 7.81 -7.37 3.69
CA GLY A 3 8.44 -8.61 4.16
C GLY A 3 9.66 -8.35 5.06
N ASN A 4 9.97 -9.34 5.90
CA ASN A 4 11.21 -9.41 6.67
C ASN A 4 11.55 -10.89 6.92
N PHE A 5 12.83 -11.25 6.85
CA PHE A 5 13.27 -12.64 7.02
C PHE A 5 12.90 -13.16 8.42
N GLY A 6 12.44 -14.41 8.50
CA GLY A 6 12.04 -15.03 9.78
C GLY A 6 10.72 -14.52 10.37
N GLN A 7 9.98 -13.65 9.66
CA GLN A 7 8.77 -12.99 10.16
C GLN A 7 7.53 -13.26 9.28
N ALA A 8 7.39 -14.46 8.72
CA ALA A 8 6.27 -14.80 7.83
C ALA A 8 4.89 -14.60 8.49
N ASN A 9 4.73 -15.07 9.74
CA ASN A 9 3.53 -14.88 10.54
C ASN A 9 3.22 -13.40 10.82
N TYR A 10 4.23 -12.63 11.21
CA TYR A 10 4.09 -11.21 11.49
C TYR A 10 3.77 -10.41 10.22
N GLY A 11 4.48 -10.67 9.13
CA GLY A 11 4.25 -10.04 7.83
C GLY A 11 2.83 -10.30 7.31
N ALA A 12 2.37 -11.55 7.36
CA ALA A 12 1.01 -11.92 6.98
C ALA A 12 -0.04 -11.19 7.84
N ALA A 13 0.10 -11.21 9.16
CA ALA A 13 -0.82 -10.53 10.07
C ALA A 13 -0.88 -9.01 9.82
N LYS A 14 0.28 -8.35 9.63
CA LYS A 14 0.34 -6.90 9.42
C LYS A 14 -0.21 -6.47 8.07
N LEU A 15 -0.02 -7.25 7.01
CA LEU A 15 -0.70 -6.99 5.73
C LEU A 15 -2.19 -7.30 5.79
N GLY A 16 -2.61 -8.27 6.61
CA GLY A 16 -4.02 -8.53 6.88
C GLY A 16 -4.77 -7.29 7.40
N VAL A 17 -4.11 -6.46 8.22
CA VAL A 17 -4.68 -5.17 8.68
C VAL A 17 -4.91 -4.20 7.52
N VAL A 18 -3.99 -4.14 6.55
CA VAL A 18 -4.17 -3.32 5.33
C VAL A 18 -5.32 -3.86 4.47
N GLY A 19 -5.41 -5.19 4.33
CA GLY A 19 -6.55 -5.83 3.67
C GLY A 19 -7.88 -5.48 4.35
N PHE A 20 -7.92 -5.49 5.68
CA PHE A 20 -9.11 -5.12 6.44
C PHE A 20 -9.48 -3.64 6.27
N MET A 21 -8.51 -2.72 6.32
CA MET A 21 -8.69 -1.30 6.01
C MET A 21 -9.32 -1.10 4.62
N ASN A 22 -8.87 -1.85 3.61
CA ASN A 22 -9.36 -1.70 2.24
C ASN A 22 -10.86 -2.01 2.07
N THR A 23 -11.43 -2.89 2.89
CA THR A 23 -12.87 -3.13 2.92
C THR A 23 -13.58 -2.08 3.78
N LEU A 24 -13.09 -1.85 5.00
CA LEU A 24 -13.75 -0.94 5.95
C LEU A 24 -13.83 0.50 5.45
N LYS A 25 -12.85 0.98 4.67
CA LYS A 25 -12.90 2.33 4.08
C LYS A 25 -14.10 2.52 3.16
N LEU A 26 -14.56 1.45 2.51
CA LEU A 26 -15.71 1.46 1.60
C LEU A 26 -17.01 1.37 2.39
N GLU A 27 -17.07 0.46 3.37
CA GLU A 27 -18.26 0.27 4.22
C GLU A 27 -18.58 1.51 5.06
N GLY A 28 -17.54 2.18 5.58
CA GLY A 28 -17.68 3.38 6.41
C GLY A 28 -17.92 4.69 5.65
N GLN A 29 -17.72 4.71 4.33
CA GLN A 29 -17.74 5.94 3.53
C GLN A 29 -19.08 6.67 3.60
N LYS A 30 -20.20 5.93 3.56
CA LYS A 30 -21.55 6.50 3.62
C LYS A 30 -21.85 7.19 4.96
N ASP A 31 -21.14 6.80 6.01
CA ASP A 31 -21.33 7.26 7.39
C ASP A 31 -20.23 8.25 7.82
N ASN A 32 -19.41 8.74 6.87
CA ASN A 32 -18.25 9.60 7.13
C ASN A 32 -17.24 8.99 8.12
N ILE A 33 -17.05 7.67 8.05
CA ILE A 33 -16.06 6.95 8.87
C ILE A 33 -14.80 6.74 8.03
N HIS A 34 -13.72 7.39 8.45
CA HIS A 34 -12.42 7.31 7.78
C HIS A 34 -11.56 6.19 8.39
N ILE A 35 -11.00 5.34 7.53
CA ILE A 35 -10.19 4.19 7.96
C ILE A 35 -8.83 4.26 7.27
N ASN A 36 -7.76 4.30 8.05
CA ASN A 36 -6.38 4.34 7.56
C ASN A 36 -5.51 3.34 8.33
N ALA A 37 -4.35 3.00 7.77
CA ALA A 37 -3.35 2.15 8.42
C ALA A 37 -2.10 2.97 8.74
N LEU A 38 -1.50 2.70 9.90
CA LEU A 38 -0.22 3.27 10.31
C LEU A 38 0.90 2.23 10.18
N ALA A 39 2.01 2.61 9.56
CA ALA A 39 3.25 1.86 9.50
C ALA A 39 4.36 2.63 10.26
N PRO A 40 4.45 2.47 11.59
CA PRO A 40 5.37 3.27 12.40
C PRO A 40 6.79 2.71 12.37
N VAL A 41 7.76 3.60 12.54
CA VAL A 41 9.15 3.29 12.88
C VAL A 41 9.49 4.02 14.17
N ALA A 42 9.62 3.25 15.26
CA ALA A 42 9.92 3.78 16.58
C ALA A 42 10.82 2.83 17.37
N TRP A 43 11.62 3.39 18.27
CA TRP A 43 12.37 2.70 19.29
C TRP A 43 11.43 2.31 20.43
N THR A 44 11.34 1.02 20.68
CA THR A 44 10.47 0.42 21.69
C THR A 44 11.16 -0.83 22.21
N ARG A 45 10.66 -1.41 23.31
CA ARG A 45 11.10 -2.73 23.78
C ARG A 45 11.09 -3.83 22.70
N MET A 46 10.20 -3.72 21.70
CA MET A 46 10.12 -4.69 20.60
C MET A 46 11.21 -4.49 19.53
N THR A 47 11.76 -3.28 19.42
CA THR A 47 12.67 -2.85 18.34
C THR A 47 14.06 -2.46 18.82
N GLU A 48 14.29 -2.32 20.12
CA GLU A 48 15.57 -1.91 20.73
C GLU A 48 16.74 -2.82 20.31
N ASN A 49 16.51 -4.13 20.21
CA ASN A 49 17.55 -5.09 19.81
C ASN A 49 17.72 -5.21 18.28
N LEU A 50 16.92 -4.47 17.50
CA LEU A 50 16.94 -4.50 16.03
C LEU A 50 17.59 -3.25 15.42
N MET A 51 17.91 -2.25 16.24
CA MET A 51 18.35 -0.94 15.79
C MET A 51 19.62 -0.50 16.54
N PRO A 52 20.50 0.31 15.94
CA PRO A 52 21.65 0.90 16.64
C PRO A 52 21.18 1.83 17.77
N ALA A 53 21.79 1.74 18.95
CA ALA A 53 21.40 2.51 20.14
C ALA A 53 21.41 4.03 19.92
N GLU A 54 22.25 4.51 19.00
CA GLU A 54 22.37 5.92 18.63
C GLU A 54 21.08 6.48 17.97
N MET A 55 20.17 5.61 17.54
CA MET A 55 18.89 6.00 16.92
C MET A 55 17.75 6.20 17.93
N GLU A 56 17.94 5.85 19.22
CA GLU A 56 16.91 5.90 20.26
C GLU A 56 16.27 7.29 20.36
N ASP A 57 17.09 8.34 20.49
CA ASP A 57 16.62 9.73 20.61
C ASP A 57 15.88 10.25 19.37
N MET A 58 16.16 9.67 18.19
CA MET A 58 15.51 10.06 16.94
C MET A 58 14.19 9.31 16.73
N LEU A 59 14.12 8.04 17.12
CA LEU A 59 12.99 7.16 16.83
C LEU A 59 11.96 7.13 17.96
N THR A 60 11.73 8.24 18.67
CA THR A 60 10.78 8.23 19.78
C THR A 60 9.33 8.04 19.28
N PRO A 61 8.44 7.40 20.07
CA PRO A 61 7.03 7.27 19.75
C PRO A 61 6.32 8.61 19.46
N GLU A 62 6.75 9.70 20.11
CA GLU A 62 6.21 11.04 19.91
C GLU A 62 6.43 11.55 18.48
N ARG A 63 7.45 11.05 17.77
CA ARG A 63 7.68 11.36 16.34
C ARG A 63 6.67 10.69 15.42
N VAL A 64 5.90 9.71 15.91
CA VAL A 64 4.80 9.05 15.19
C VAL A 64 3.47 9.73 15.51
N THR A 65 3.31 10.32 16.70
CA THR A 65 2.07 10.91 17.19
C THR A 65 1.38 11.87 16.21
N PRO A 66 2.07 12.79 15.50
CA PRO A 66 1.40 13.69 14.56
C PRO A 66 0.62 12.98 13.46
N ALA A 67 1.12 11.84 12.96
CA ALA A 67 0.40 11.03 11.97
C ALA A 67 -0.90 10.45 12.56
N VAL A 68 -0.85 9.95 13.80
CA VAL A 68 -2.03 9.40 14.49
C VAL A 68 -3.07 10.48 14.75
N VAL A 69 -2.65 11.65 15.24
CA VAL A 69 -3.56 12.78 15.49
C VAL A 69 -4.22 13.24 14.19
N PHE A 70 -3.47 13.35 13.09
CA PHE A 70 -4.02 13.68 11.78
C PHE A 70 -5.04 12.65 11.29
N MET A 71 -4.74 11.35 11.44
CA MET A 71 -5.64 10.24 11.06
C MET A 71 -6.97 10.24 11.83
N CYS A 72 -7.01 10.87 13.00
CA CYS A 72 -8.22 10.99 13.82
C CYS A 72 -8.87 12.39 13.74
N SER A 73 -8.38 13.26 12.87
CA SER A 73 -8.94 14.60 12.66
C SER A 73 -10.04 14.59 11.60
N GLU A 74 -10.85 15.66 11.56
CA GLU A 74 -11.86 15.85 10.49
C GLU A 74 -11.24 15.91 9.09
N GLY A 75 -9.98 16.34 8.99
CA GLY A 75 -9.23 16.40 7.73
C GLY A 75 -8.53 15.10 7.35
N ALA A 76 -8.75 14.01 8.09
CA ALA A 76 -8.13 12.72 7.81
C ALA A 76 -8.51 12.22 6.40
N PRO A 77 -7.59 11.58 5.67
CA PRO A 77 -7.96 10.86 4.46
C PRO A 77 -8.70 9.56 4.82
N THR A 78 -9.06 8.76 3.82
CA THR A 78 -9.47 7.36 4.03
C THR A 78 -8.71 6.44 3.06
N GLY A 79 -8.44 5.21 3.50
CA GLY A 79 -7.75 4.20 2.71
C GLY A 79 -6.25 4.44 2.49
N LYS A 80 -5.59 5.21 3.34
CA LYS A 80 -4.14 5.49 3.22
C LYS A 80 -3.32 4.65 4.21
N ILE A 81 -2.14 4.24 3.77
CA ILE A 81 -1.12 3.63 4.62
C ILE A 81 -0.08 4.70 4.92
N ILE A 82 -0.14 5.29 6.10
CA ILE A 82 0.75 6.38 6.51
C ILE A 82 1.94 5.78 7.24
N CYS A 83 3.15 6.08 6.77
CA CYS A 83 4.41 5.70 7.38
C CYS A 83 4.96 6.89 8.17
N ALA A 84 5.42 6.68 9.40
CA ALA A 84 5.94 7.77 10.24
C ALA A 84 7.07 7.28 11.15
N GLY A 85 8.12 8.09 11.29
CA GLY A 85 9.23 7.84 12.21
C GLY A 85 10.36 8.85 12.03
N ALA A 86 11.11 9.17 13.10
CA ALA A 86 12.21 10.14 13.08
C ALA A 86 11.86 11.54 12.51
N GLY A 87 10.58 11.93 12.50
CA GLY A 87 10.11 13.17 11.89
C GLY A 87 9.92 13.10 10.37
N ALA A 88 10.13 11.94 9.75
CA ALA A 88 9.79 11.67 8.36
C ALA A 88 8.39 11.04 8.24
N TYR A 89 7.65 11.45 7.21
CA TYR A 89 6.30 10.96 6.91
C TYR A 89 6.19 10.62 5.43
N THR A 90 5.70 9.42 5.12
CA THR A 90 5.47 8.98 3.74
C THR A 90 4.15 8.23 3.66
N SER A 91 3.65 7.97 2.44
CA SER A 91 2.52 7.08 2.22
C SER A 91 2.96 5.89 1.40
N ALA A 92 2.62 4.69 1.86
CA ALA A 92 2.70 3.48 1.05
C ALA A 92 1.39 3.27 0.29
N ALA A 93 1.46 2.59 -0.86
CA ALA A 93 0.28 2.23 -1.65
C ALA A 93 0.51 0.89 -2.37
N ILE A 94 -0.59 0.18 -2.61
CA ILE A 94 -0.62 -0.92 -3.59
C ILE A 94 -0.96 -0.28 -4.93
N VAL A 95 -0.13 -0.50 -5.94
CA VAL A 95 -0.32 0.03 -7.28
C VAL A 95 -0.44 -1.10 -8.29
N GLU A 96 -1.26 -0.88 -9.30
CA GLU A 96 -1.34 -1.72 -10.50
C GLU A 96 -0.70 -0.96 -11.66
N THR A 97 0.25 -1.60 -12.35
CA THR A 97 0.91 -1.06 -13.55
C THR A 97 -0.10 -0.77 -14.66
N LYS A 98 0.34 -0.17 -15.77
CA LYS A 98 -0.54 -0.10 -16.95
C LYS A 98 -0.91 -1.50 -17.45
N GLY A 99 0.04 -2.43 -17.41
CA GLY A 99 -0.11 -3.74 -18.00
C GLY A 99 -0.19 -3.69 -19.53
N MET A 100 -0.59 -4.79 -20.12
CA MET A 100 -0.70 -4.96 -21.57
C MET A 100 -1.79 -5.98 -21.89
N TYR A 101 -2.55 -5.74 -22.95
CA TYR A 101 -3.40 -6.76 -23.56
C TYR A 101 -2.59 -7.60 -24.54
N LEU A 102 -2.54 -8.91 -24.32
CA LEU A 102 -1.74 -9.86 -25.13
C LEU A 102 -2.56 -10.59 -26.21
N GLY A 103 -3.81 -10.18 -26.45
CA GLY A 103 -4.72 -10.86 -27.37
C GLY A 103 -5.68 -11.82 -26.67
N GLU A 104 -6.52 -12.49 -27.46
CA GLU A 104 -7.63 -13.33 -26.95
C GLU A 104 -7.16 -14.64 -26.30
N ASN A 105 -6.04 -15.19 -26.78
CA ASN A 105 -5.52 -16.50 -26.35
C ASN A 105 -4.01 -16.42 -26.04
N PRO A 106 -3.60 -15.70 -24.98
CA PRO A 106 -2.18 -15.55 -24.65
C PRO A 106 -1.60 -16.86 -24.13
N SER A 107 -0.36 -17.13 -24.49
CA SER A 107 0.49 -18.19 -23.93
C SER A 107 1.30 -17.69 -22.73
N ALA A 108 1.95 -18.61 -22.01
CA ALA A 108 2.87 -18.24 -20.94
C ALA A 108 4.14 -17.57 -21.50
N GLU A 109 4.55 -17.97 -22.70
CA GLU A 109 5.64 -17.40 -23.46
C GLU A 109 5.36 -15.94 -23.82
N ASP A 110 4.14 -15.61 -24.28
CA ASP A 110 3.75 -14.22 -24.55
C ASP A 110 3.89 -13.33 -23.30
N VAL A 111 3.52 -13.85 -22.13
CA VAL A 111 3.67 -13.12 -20.85
C VAL A 111 5.14 -12.93 -20.51
N ALA A 112 5.98 -13.96 -20.69
CA ALA A 112 7.40 -13.91 -20.39
C ALA A 112 8.15 -12.93 -21.31
N GLU A 113 7.86 -12.96 -22.61
CA GLU A 113 8.44 -12.06 -23.61
C GLU A 113 8.08 -10.60 -23.37
N ASN A 114 6.90 -10.33 -22.80
CA ASN A 114 6.40 -8.98 -22.53
C ASN A 114 6.50 -8.59 -21.04
N TRP A 115 7.16 -9.38 -20.20
CA TRP A 115 7.14 -9.20 -18.74
C TRP A 115 7.66 -7.83 -18.30
N GLU A 116 8.70 -7.31 -18.95
CA GLU A 116 9.23 -5.99 -18.64
C GLU A 116 8.17 -4.89 -18.83
N ALA A 117 7.40 -4.93 -19.90
CA ALA A 117 6.32 -3.99 -20.15
C ALA A 117 5.15 -4.17 -19.16
N ILE A 118 4.78 -5.42 -18.86
CA ILE A 118 3.69 -5.75 -17.93
C ILE A 118 4.00 -5.27 -16.51
N SER A 119 5.23 -5.49 -16.06
CA SER A 119 5.67 -5.22 -14.68
C SER A 119 6.22 -3.80 -14.45
N LYS A 120 6.28 -2.98 -15.50
CA LYS A 120 6.81 -1.62 -15.41
C LYS A 120 5.93 -0.73 -14.53
N ILE A 121 6.52 -0.25 -13.43
CA ILE A 121 5.93 0.80 -12.59
C ILE A 121 6.46 2.14 -13.10
N ASP A 122 5.58 2.91 -13.74
CA ASP A 122 5.82 4.28 -14.19
C ASP A 122 4.60 5.15 -13.86
N ASP A 123 4.52 6.36 -14.44
CA ASP A 123 3.45 7.32 -14.19
C ASP A 123 2.04 6.81 -14.58
N ALA A 124 1.95 5.69 -15.33
CA ALA A 124 0.68 5.04 -15.66
C ALA A 124 0.22 4.00 -14.61
N ALA A 125 1.06 3.70 -13.61
CA ALA A 125 0.65 2.86 -12.49
C ALA A 125 -0.36 3.62 -11.61
N LYS A 126 -1.41 2.93 -11.16
CA LYS A 126 -2.49 3.53 -10.37
C LYS A 126 -2.65 2.80 -9.04
N ALA A 127 -2.79 3.57 -7.97
CA ALA A 127 -3.29 3.05 -6.70
C ALA A 127 -4.81 2.97 -6.76
N LEU A 128 -5.35 1.77 -6.93
CA LEU A 128 -6.80 1.57 -7.05
C LEU A 128 -7.50 1.82 -5.71
N PHE A 129 -8.66 2.44 -5.76
CA PHE A 129 -9.47 2.72 -4.59
C PHE A 129 -10.31 1.50 -4.18
N GLN A 130 -10.89 0.78 -5.14
CA GLN A 130 -11.77 -0.37 -4.90
C GLN A 130 -11.59 -1.48 -5.94
N GLY A 131 -12.08 -2.70 -5.64
CA GLY A 131 -11.90 -3.87 -6.50
C GLY A 131 -12.48 -3.73 -7.90
N GLY A 132 -13.63 -3.06 -8.05
CA GLY A 132 -14.27 -2.88 -9.37
C GLY A 132 -13.45 -2.06 -10.37
N GLU A 133 -12.55 -1.20 -9.90
CA GLU A 133 -11.66 -0.42 -10.77
C GLU A 133 -10.68 -1.32 -11.51
N GLN A 134 -10.21 -2.40 -10.88
CA GLN A 134 -9.29 -3.35 -11.51
C GLN A 134 -9.96 -4.01 -12.72
N THR A 135 -11.22 -4.42 -12.58
CA THR A 135 -12.00 -4.98 -13.68
C THR A 135 -12.20 -3.96 -14.81
N GLY A 136 -12.47 -2.70 -14.46
CA GLY A 136 -12.57 -1.60 -15.42
C GLY A 136 -11.29 -1.45 -16.25
N ARG A 137 -10.12 -1.53 -15.62
CA ARG A 137 -8.82 -1.43 -16.32
C ARG A 137 -8.59 -2.56 -17.33
N MET A 138 -9.02 -3.77 -17.02
CA MET A 138 -8.93 -4.88 -17.98
C MET A 138 -9.74 -4.58 -19.25
N PHE A 139 -10.94 -4.00 -19.11
CA PHE A 139 -11.73 -3.58 -20.25
C PHE A 139 -11.10 -2.41 -21.02
N GLU A 140 -10.50 -1.43 -20.33
CA GLU A 140 -9.78 -0.33 -20.97
C GLU A 140 -8.65 -0.85 -21.88
N LEU A 141 -7.85 -1.80 -21.40
CA LEU A 141 -6.76 -2.40 -22.18
C LEU A 141 -7.26 -3.10 -23.45
N ILE A 142 -8.36 -3.85 -23.36
CA ILE A 142 -8.99 -4.52 -24.52
C ILE A 142 -9.47 -3.49 -25.54
N GLN A 143 -10.11 -2.41 -25.07
CA GLN A 143 -10.62 -1.35 -25.94
C GLN A 143 -9.51 -0.54 -26.60
N GLU A 144 -8.42 -0.24 -25.89
CA GLU A 144 -7.25 0.44 -26.45
C GLU A 144 -6.61 -0.35 -27.58
N ALA A 145 -6.54 -1.68 -27.45
CA ALA A 145 -5.97 -2.56 -28.48
C ALA A 145 -6.89 -2.76 -29.70
N SER A 146 -8.18 -2.42 -29.59
CA SER A 146 -9.17 -2.55 -30.67
C SER A 146 -9.31 -1.29 -31.54
N LYS A 147 -8.54 -0.24 -31.24
CA LYS A 147 -8.50 1.03 -32.00
C LYS A 147 -7.31 1.07 -32.93
#